data_AF-A0A067GA27-F1
#
_entry.id   AF-A0A067GA27-F1
#
_cell.length_a   1.000
_cell.length_b   1.000
_cell.length_c   1.000
_cell.angle_alpha   90.00
_cell.angle_beta   90.00
_cell.angle_gamma   90.00
#
_symmetry.space_group_name_H-M   'P 1'
#
loop_
_entity.id
_entity.type
_entity.pdbx_description
1 polymer ?
#
loop_
_entity_poly.entity_id
_entity_poly.type
_entity_poly.pdbx_seq_one_letter_code
_entity_poly.pdbx_strand_id
1 'polypeptide(L)'
;IISIILLLTHGARASPSAAPACNSVVNELNPCVPYLVKNEAKPSDSCCAGVKSPMPYQNNKAARQSICECLEAVAPMYPRIDNSLISGLD
;
A
#
# COMPACT_ATOMS: atom_id res chain seq x y z
N ILE A 1 44.72 -13.58 9.65
CA ILE A 1 43.61 -14.41 9.12
C ILE A 1 42.23 -13.90 9.56
N ILE A 2 42.05 -13.20 10.71
CA ILE A 2 40.71 -12.74 11.15
C ILE A 2 40.41 -11.25 10.89
N SER A 3 41.41 -10.38 10.72
CA SER A 3 41.15 -8.92 10.65
C SER A 3 40.84 -8.34 9.27
N ILE A 4 40.90 -9.13 8.19
CA ILE A 4 40.62 -8.66 6.80
C ILE A 4 39.18 -9.01 6.34
N ILE A 5 38.48 -9.89 7.07
CA ILE A 5 37.14 -10.38 6.71
C ILE A 5 36.02 -9.50 7.32
N LEU A 6 36.27 -8.21 7.55
CA LEU A 6 35.29 -7.27 8.10
C LEU A 6 34.90 -6.15 7.14
N LEU A 7 35.36 -6.18 5.89
CA LEU A 7 35.10 -5.11 4.90
C LEU A 7 34.14 -5.51 3.76
N LEU A 8 33.71 -6.77 3.69
CA LEU A 8 32.75 -7.24 2.67
C LEU A 8 31.30 -7.31 3.17
N THR A 9 31.03 -6.95 4.43
CA THR A 9 29.66 -6.77 4.92
C THR A 9 29.18 -5.33 4.72
N HIS A 10 29.49 -4.74 3.55
CA HIS A 10 28.70 -3.63 3.06
C HIS A 10 27.37 -4.22 2.60
N GLY A 11 26.47 -4.39 3.57
CA GLY A 11 25.09 -4.76 3.30
C GLY A 11 24.59 -3.89 2.16
N ALA A 12 24.01 -4.52 1.15
CA ALA A 12 23.28 -3.82 0.12
C ALA A 12 22.32 -2.87 0.85
N ARG A 13 22.65 -1.56 0.86
CA ARG A 13 21.70 -0.55 1.30
C ARG A 13 20.62 -0.63 0.25
N ALA A 14 19.57 -1.40 0.53
CA ALA A 14 18.35 -1.34 -0.25
C ALA A 14 17.99 0.14 -0.25
N SER A 15 18.18 0.80 -1.40
CA SER A 15 17.72 2.17 -1.59
C SER A 15 16.27 2.17 -1.14
N PRO A 16 15.85 3.06 -0.21
CA PRO A 16 14.47 3.08 0.24
C PRO A 16 13.60 3.19 -1.01
N SER A 17 12.82 2.14 -1.30
CA SER A 17 11.95 2.10 -2.46
C SER A 17 11.09 3.36 -2.43
N ALA A 18 11.12 4.14 -3.52
CA ALA A 18 10.38 5.39 -3.60
C ALA A 18 8.88 5.13 -3.43
N ALA A 19 8.16 6.11 -2.88
CA ALA A 19 6.72 6.05 -2.81
C ALA A 19 6.13 5.96 -4.23
N PRO A 20 5.07 5.16 -4.44
CA PRO A 20 4.35 5.15 -5.70
C PRO A 20 3.66 6.50 -5.93
N ALA A 21 3.30 6.78 -7.18
CA ALA A 21 2.44 7.92 -7.48
C ALA A 21 1.05 7.71 -6.87
N CYS A 22 0.45 8.79 -6.34
CA CYS A 22 -0.87 8.74 -5.71
C CYS A 22 -1.96 8.15 -6.63
N ASN A 23 -1.93 8.50 -7.92
CA ASN A 23 -2.88 7.96 -8.91
C ASN A 23 -2.77 6.43 -9.06
N SER A 24 -1.59 5.86 -8.87
CA SER A 24 -1.35 4.43 -9.04
C SER A 24 -1.97 3.68 -7.86
N VAL A 25 -1.80 4.20 -6.65
CA VAL A 25 -2.45 3.67 -5.44
C VAL A 25 -3.97 3.74 -5.57
N VAL A 26 -4.51 4.91 -5.97
CA VAL A 26 -5.97 5.08 -6.13
C VAL A 26 -6.52 4.13 -7.18
N ASN A 27 -5.85 3.98 -8.33
CA ASN A 27 -6.28 3.08 -9.38
C ASN A 27 -6.24 1.60 -8.94
N GLU A 28 -5.23 1.21 -8.16
CA GLU A 28 -5.06 -0.14 -7.63
C GLU A 28 -6.17 -0.49 -6.61
N LEU A 29 -6.63 0.48 -5.83
CA LEU A 29 -7.68 0.31 -4.81
C LEU A 29 -9.10 0.61 -5.30
N ASN A 30 -9.25 1.26 -6.46
CA ASN A 30 -10.57 1.60 -7.04
C ASN A 30 -11.54 0.40 -7.16
N PRO A 31 -11.10 -0.84 -7.48
CA PRO A 31 -11.97 -2.02 -7.49
C PRO A 31 -12.59 -2.38 -6.13
N CYS A 32 -12.11 -1.81 -5.02
CA CYS A 32 -12.65 -2.04 -3.68
C CYS A 32 -13.85 -1.17 -3.33
N VAL A 33 -14.03 -0.04 -4.03
CA VAL A 33 -15.11 0.92 -3.79
C VAL A 33 -16.50 0.27 -3.72
N PRO A 34 -16.94 -0.59 -4.67
CA PRO A 34 -18.28 -1.18 -4.61
C PRO A 34 -18.54 -2.00 -3.33
N TYR A 35 -17.53 -2.70 -2.81
CA TYR A 35 -17.62 -3.39 -1.53
C TYR A 35 -17.67 -2.40 -0.36
N LEU A 36 -16.74 -1.44 -0.33
CA LEU A 36 -16.63 -0.43 0.73
C LEU A 36 -17.87 0.46 0.87
N VAL A 37 -18.67 0.62 -0.18
CA VAL A 37 -19.95 1.38 -0.14
C VAL A 37 -21.20 0.49 -0.01
N LYS A 38 -21.02 -0.81 0.29
CA LYS A 38 -22.09 -1.82 0.43
C LYS A 38 -22.93 -2.06 -0.83
N ASN A 39 -22.40 -1.76 -2.02
CA ASN A 39 -23.05 -2.16 -3.28
C ASN A 39 -22.81 -3.64 -3.58
N GLU A 40 -21.68 -4.19 -3.12
CA GLU A 40 -21.38 -5.62 -3.23
C GLU A 40 -21.12 -6.24 -1.86
N ALA A 41 -21.58 -7.48 -1.68
CA ALA A 41 -21.47 -8.21 -0.41
C ALA A 41 -20.04 -8.69 -0.11
N LYS A 42 -19.19 -8.78 -1.14
CA LYS A 42 -17.79 -9.22 -1.04
C LYS A 42 -16.88 -8.37 -1.93
N PRO A 43 -15.59 -8.25 -1.61
CA PRO A 43 -14.62 -7.63 -2.50
C PRO A 43 -14.49 -8.41 -3.81
N SER A 44 -14.16 -7.69 -4.89
CA SER A 44 -13.77 -8.30 -6.16
C SER A 44 -12.39 -8.95 -6.04
N ASP A 45 -12.10 -9.94 -6.89
CA ASP A 45 -10.76 -10.55 -6.94
C ASP A 45 -9.67 -9.52 -7.24
N SER A 46 -9.98 -8.53 -8.10
CA SER A 46 -9.07 -7.42 -8.39
C SER A 46 -8.81 -6.52 -7.18
N CYS A 47 -9.82 -6.27 -6.33
CA CYS A 47 -9.62 -5.54 -5.09
C CYS A 47 -8.66 -6.28 -4.15
N CYS A 48 -8.93 -7.57 -3.91
CA CYS A 48 -8.08 -8.39 -3.05
C CYS A 48 -6.65 -8.49 -3.60
N ALA A 49 -6.48 -8.63 -4.92
CA ALA A 49 -5.17 -8.67 -5.55
C ALA A 49 -4.40 -7.35 -5.37
N GLY A 50 -5.07 -6.19 -5.49
CA GLY A 50 -4.46 -4.89 -5.24
C GLY A 50 -4.02 -4.72 -3.78
N VAL A 51 -4.90 -5.02 -2.82
CA VAL A 51 -4.61 -4.92 -1.38
C VAL A 51 -3.47 -5.85 -0.94
N LYS A 52 -3.42 -7.07 -1.50
CA LYS A 52 -2.41 -8.09 -1.18
C LYS A 52 -1.13 -7.98 -2.00
N SER A 53 -1.07 -7.03 -2.95
CA SER A 53 0.07 -6.86 -3.83
C SER A 53 1.33 -6.59 -2.99
N PRO A 54 2.43 -7.33 -3.18
CA PRO A 54 3.65 -7.14 -2.42
C PRO A 54 4.24 -5.76 -2.74
N MET A 55 4.13 -4.84 -1.78
CA MET A 55 4.59 -3.47 -1.96
C MET A 55 6.11 -3.37 -1.68
N PRO A 56 6.94 -2.96 -2.66
CA PRO A 56 8.40 -2.88 -2.48
C PRO A 56 8.83 -1.84 -1.42
N TYR A 57 7.92 -0.95 -1.04
CA TYR A 57 8.08 0.11 -0.05
C TYR A 57 7.44 -0.21 1.32
N GLN A 58 6.97 -1.45 1.55
CA GLN A 58 6.34 -1.87 2.81
C GLN A 58 7.19 -1.59 4.06
N ASN A 59 8.52 -1.65 3.93
CA ASN A 59 9.47 -1.37 5.02
C ASN A 59 9.93 0.10 5.06
N ASN A 60 9.48 0.94 4.13
CA ASN A 60 9.83 2.36 4.07
C ASN A 60 8.72 3.20 4.75
N LYS A 61 9.00 3.73 5.95
CA LYS A 61 8.06 4.58 6.70
C LYS A 61 7.64 5.82 5.91
N ALA A 62 8.57 6.52 5.27
CA ALA A 62 8.26 7.74 4.54
C ALA A 62 7.32 7.45 3.36
N ALA A 63 7.56 6.36 2.63
CA ALA A 63 6.68 5.95 1.54
C ALA A 63 5.26 5.61 2.03
N ARG A 64 5.13 4.88 3.15
CA ARG A 64 3.83 4.60 3.76
C ARG A 64 3.10 5.88 4.17
N GLN A 65 3.80 6.85 4.75
CA GLN A 65 3.20 8.15 5.11
C GLN A 65 2.67 8.89 3.88
N SER A 66 3.46 9.00 2.81
CA SER A 66 3.00 9.67 1.58
C SER A 66 1.80 8.98 0.94
N ILE A 67 1.69 7.66 1.06
CA ILE A 67 0.51 6.91 0.61
C ILE A 67 -0.70 7.23 1.48
N CYS A 68 -0.56 7.25 2.81
CA CYS A 68 -1.64 7.64 3.71
C CYS A 68 -2.12 9.06 3.40
N GLU A 69 -1.22 10.02 3.27
CA GLU A 69 -1.54 11.42 2.96
C GLU A 69 -2.28 11.54 1.61
N CYS A 70 -1.88 10.76 0.61
CA CYS A 70 -2.59 10.64 -0.66
C CYS A 70 -4.03 10.12 -0.46
N LEU A 71 -4.21 9.05 0.29
CA LEU A 71 -5.53 8.45 0.56
C LEU A 71 -6.43 9.41 1.35
N GLU A 72 -5.87 10.13 2.32
CA GLU A 72 -6.58 11.16 3.08
C GLU A 72 -7.06 12.31 2.18
N ALA A 73 -6.21 12.75 1.23
CA ALA A 73 -6.56 13.82 0.30
C ALA A 73 -7.71 13.45 -0.65
N VAL A 74 -7.82 12.17 -1.04
CA VAL A 74 -8.89 11.69 -1.94
C VAL A 74 -10.12 11.16 -1.20
N ALA A 75 -10.02 10.86 0.10
CA ALA A 75 -11.14 10.36 0.91
C ALA A 75 -12.45 11.17 0.77
N PRO A 76 -12.44 12.52 0.67
CA PRO A 76 -13.65 13.32 0.46
C PRO A 76 -14.40 13.01 -0.84
N MET A 77 -13.72 12.44 -1.85
CA MET A 77 -14.34 12.02 -3.11
C MET A 77 -15.23 10.77 -2.95
N TYR A 78 -15.08 10.04 -1.84
CA TYR A 78 -15.79 8.80 -1.57
C TYR A 78 -16.64 8.90 -0.28
N PRO A 79 -17.64 9.80 -0.22
CA PRO A 79 -18.39 10.10 1.01
C PRO A 79 -19.24 8.94 1.54
N ARG A 80 -19.34 7.84 0.78
CA ARG A 80 -20.17 6.66 1.07
C ARG A 80 -19.36 5.47 1.58
N ILE A 81 -18.03 5.59 1.69
CA ILE A 81 -17.19 4.49 2.21
C ILE A 81 -17.56 4.21 3.67
N ASP A 82 -17.86 2.95 3.95
CA ASP A 82 -18.02 2.40 5.29
C ASP A 82 -16.67 1.81 5.74
N ASN A 83 -16.00 2.54 6.63
CA ASN A 83 -14.69 2.15 7.16
C ASN A 83 -14.71 0.85 7.98
N SER A 84 -15.88 0.40 8.46
CA SER A 84 -15.99 -0.90 9.15
C SER A 84 -15.72 -2.10 8.24
N LEU A 85 -15.83 -1.90 6.92
CA LEU A 85 -15.57 -2.94 5.92
C LEU A 85 -14.09 -3.08 5.54
N ILE A 86 -13.24 -2.11 5.89
CA ILE A 86 -11.81 -2.14 5.53
C ILE A 86 -11.12 -3.38 6.13
N SER A 87 -11.49 -3.77 7.36
CA SER A 87 -10.95 -4.97 8.01
C SER A 87 -11.36 -6.27 7.32
N GLY A 88 -12.36 -6.25 6.44
CA GLY A 88 -12.78 -7.40 5.63
C GLY A 88 -11.97 -7.59 4.34
N LEU A 89 -10.96 -6.73 4.09
CA LEU A 89 -10.07 -6.84 2.94
C LEU A 89 -8.83 -7.73 3.18
N ASP A 90 -8.67 -8.28 4.39
CA ASP A 90 -7.59 -9.18 4.80
C ASP A 90 -7.70 -10.59 4.17
#